data_AF-A0A449HBF0-F1
#
_entry.id   AF-A0A449HBF0-F1
#
_cell.length_a   1.000
_cell.length_b   1.000
_cell.length_c   1.000
_cell.angle_alpha   90.00
_cell.angle_beta   90.00
_cell.angle_gamma   90.00
#
_symmetry.space_group_name_H-M   'P 1'
#
loop_
_entity.id
_entity.type
_entity.pdbx_description
1 polymer ?
#
loop_
_entity_poly.entity_id
_entity_poly.type
_entity_poly.pdbx_seq_one_letter_code
_entity_poly.pdbx_strand_id
1 'polypeptide(L)'
;MLIGDTPGVDAPATPKPRLRRVLRTVGAATALAALACGGAYLWLDRTAEVRDTGVDHCLDLRPETGTAESLRGVCTTLTAMTEAWNRHDARAFGAVFTENATYTTYLGTHYRGRADLTAAHEALFDGFLAGTKLADAFLDARFFGDDVAVVTSRGDTYTGERPTDLGKTQTYTMVREADGAWRIASFHNTQRRRALERISFLVAPDTAPAAER
;
A
#
# COMPACT_ATOMS: atom_id res chain seq x y z
N MET A 1 38.84 65.68 8.75
CA MET A 1 38.90 64.33 8.17
C MET A 1 37.62 63.63 8.60
N LEU A 2 36.74 63.34 7.65
CA LEU A 2 35.34 62.95 7.82
C LEU A 2 35.23 61.56 8.46
N ILE A 3 34.47 61.44 9.55
CA ILE A 3 33.95 60.17 10.04
C ILE A 3 32.55 60.03 9.43
N GLY A 4 32.40 59.06 8.52
CA GLY A 4 31.15 58.81 7.80
C GLY A 4 30.11 58.12 8.68
N ASP A 5 28.89 58.68 8.67
CA ASP A 5 27.67 58.04 9.17
C ASP A 5 27.31 56.83 8.30
N THR A 6 27.04 55.70 8.95
CA THR A 6 26.36 54.56 8.34
C THR A 6 24.84 54.82 8.31
N PRO A 7 24.12 54.54 7.19
CA PRO A 7 22.68 54.70 7.17
C PRO A 7 22.01 53.60 8.00
N GLY A 8 21.15 54.02 8.92
CA GLY A 8 20.32 53.13 9.72
C GLY A 8 19.44 52.25 8.84
N VAL A 9 19.40 50.96 9.14
CA VAL A 9 18.46 50.02 8.56
C VAL A 9 17.07 50.34 9.13
N ASP A 10 16.17 50.84 8.29
CA ASP A 10 14.78 51.08 8.67
C ASP A 10 14.12 49.77 9.15
N ALA A 11 13.55 49.79 10.34
CA ALA A 11 12.76 48.69 10.87
C ALA A 11 11.51 48.47 10.00
N PRO A 12 11.11 47.21 9.71
CA PRO A 12 9.95 46.95 8.86
C PRO A 12 8.70 47.59 9.46
N ALA A 13 8.04 48.45 8.66
CA ALA A 13 6.86 49.20 9.07
C ALA A 13 5.77 48.26 9.60
N THR A 14 5.27 48.55 10.81
CA THR A 14 4.21 47.74 11.42
C THR A 14 2.90 47.92 10.65
N PRO A 15 2.21 46.83 10.26
CA PRO A 15 1.03 46.93 9.41
C PRO A 15 -0.12 47.66 10.11
N LYS A 16 -0.78 48.57 9.38
CA LYS A 16 -1.89 49.40 9.86
C LYS A 16 -3.02 48.54 10.49
N PRO A 17 -3.73 49.03 11.52
CA PRO A 17 -4.68 48.22 12.31
C PRO A 17 -5.84 47.62 11.50
N ARG A 18 -6.30 48.29 10.43
CA ARG A 18 -7.30 47.76 9.49
C ARG A 18 -6.77 46.57 8.69
N LEU A 19 -5.54 46.67 8.19
CA LEU A 19 -4.86 45.59 7.46
C LEU A 19 -4.63 44.36 8.36
N ARG A 20 -4.26 44.57 9.64
CA ARG A 20 -4.14 43.50 10.64
C ARG A 20 -5.47 42.79 10.91
N ARG A 21 -6.60 43.49 10.96
CA ARG A 21 -7.92 42.86 11.10
C ARG A 21 -8.25 42.01 9.88
N VAL A 22 -8.12 42.56 8.67
CA VAL A 22 -8.40 41.83 7.41
C VAL A 22 -7.53 40.57 7.30
N LEU A 23 -6.22 40.67 7.57
CA LEU A 23 -5.31 39.52 7.57
C LEU A 23 -5.73 38.45 8.59
N ARG A 24 -6.18 38.84 9.78
CA ARG A 24 -6.70 37.88 10.79
C ARG A 24 -7.99 37.22 10.32
N THR A 25 -8.91 37.96 9.72
CA THR A 25 -10.18 37.41 9.24
C THR A 25 -9.97 36.44 8.08
N VAL A 26 -9.12 36.81 7.11
CA VAL A 26 -8.73 35.93 6.00
C VAL A 26 -8.00 34.70 6.52
N GLY A 27 -7.03 34.86 7.43
CA GLY A 27 -6.33 33.73 8.04
C GLY A 27 -7.26 32.77 8.79
N ALA A 28 -8.23 33.31 9.55
CA ALA A 28 -9.23 32.50 10.24
C ALA A 28 -10.17 31.77 9.26
N ALA A 29 -10.61 32.44 8.18
CA ALA A 29 -11.44 31.82 7.15
C ALA A 29 -10.71 30.69 6.41
N THR A 30 -9.43 30.88 6.06
CA THR A 30 -8.60 29.85 5.44
C THR A 30 -8.39 28.65 6.38
N ALA A 31 -8.14 28.89 7.66
CA ALA A 31 -8.00 27.81 8.65
C ALA A 31 -9.30 27.01 8.81
N LEU A 32 -10.46 27.68 8.88
CA LEU A 32 -11.77 27.03 8.93
C LEU A 32 -12.05 26.20 7.67
N ALA A 33 -11.76 26.75 6.49
CA ALA A 33 -11.91 26.02 5.22
C ALA A 33 -10.99 24.79 5.17
N ALA A 34 -9.73 24.91 5.61
CA ALA A 34 -8.79 23.79 5.67
C ALA A 34 -9.26 22.70 6.64
N LEU A 35 -9.78 23.07 7.82
CA LEU A 35 -10.37 22.13 8.77
C LEU A 35 -11.62 21.45 8.21
N ALA A 36 -12.50 22.19 7.53
CA ALA A 36 -13.68 21.63 6.90
C ALA A 36 -13.32 20.65 5.78
N CYS A 37 -12.39 21.01 4.89
CA CYS A 37 -11.90 20.14 3.82
C CYS A 37 -11.19 18.90 4.38
N GLY A 38 -10.35 19.05 5.40
CA GLY A 38 -9.68 17.94 6.08
C GLY A 38 -10.68 17.00 6.76
N GLY A 39 -11.68 17.56 7.44
CA GLY A 39 -12.77 16.80 8.05
C GLY A 39 -13.60 16.03 7.02
N ALA A 40 -13.96 16.68 5.90
CA ALA A 40 -14.68 16.04 4.81
C ALA A 40 -13.87 14.92 4.15
N TYR A 41 -12.56 15.13 3.93
CA TYR A 41 -11.67 14.09 3.40
C TYR A 41 -11.60 12.88 4.34
N LEU A 42 -11.37 13.10 5.64
CA LEU A 42 -11.31 12.01 6.62
C LEU A 42 -12.65 11.28 6.75
N TRP A 43 -13.76 12.00 6.67
CA TRP A 43 -15.08 11.39 6.65
C TRP A 43 -15.28 10.52 5.40
N LEU A 44 -14.89 11.01 4.21
CA LEU A 44 -14.93 10.22 2.97
C LEU A 44 -14.02 8.99 3.05
N ASP A 45 -12.81 9.13 3.57
CA ASP A 45 -11.84 8.04 3.67
C ASP A 45 -12.34 6.91 4.58
N ARG A 46 -13.02 7.25 5.69
CA ARG A 46 -13.61 6.29 6.63
C ARG A 46 -14.93 5.67 6.17
N THR A 47 -15.68 6.35 5.30
CA THR A 47 -17.01 5.90 4.86
C THR A 47 -17.01 5.37 3.43
N ALA A 48 -15.90 5.48 2.70
CA ALA A 48 -15.70 4.84 1.42
C ALA A 48 -15.49 3.34 1.66
N GLU A 49 -16.60 2.63 1.66
CA GLU A 49 -16.64 1.17 1.69
C GLU A 49 -16.15 0.59 0.37
N VAL A 50 -15.71 -0.66 0.46
CA VAL A 50 -15.19 -1.39 -0.67
C VAL A 50 -15.91 -2.72 -0.73
N ARG A 51 -16.51 -3.00 -1.87
CA ARG A 51 -17.46 -4.12 -2.00
C ARG A 51 -16.74 -5.44 -2.25
N ASP A 52 -15.73 -5.45 -3.10
CA ASP A 52 -15.09 -6.70 -3.51
C ASP A 52 -14.00 -7.16 -2.53
N THR A 53 -14.36 -7.61 -1.34
CA THR A 53 -13.38 -7.96 -0.30
C THR A 53 -12.58 -9.24 -0.56
N GLY A 54 -12.92 -10.00 -1.60
CA GLY A 54 -12.31 -11.30 -1.89
C GLY A 54 -12.72 -12.39 -0.90
N VAL A 55 -11.94 -13.47 -0.88
CA VAL A 55 -12.10 -14.64 0.00
C VAL A 55 -10.94 -14.75 1.00
N ASP A 56 -11.22 -15.21 2.22
CA ASP A 56 -10.22 -15.26 3.30
C ASP A 56 -9.12 -16.32 3.06
N HIS A 57 -9.46 -17.41 2.39
CA HIS A 57 -8.51 -18.49 2.10
C HIS A 57 -8.22 -18.59 0.61
N CYS A 58 -6.94 -18.64 0.24
CA CYS A 58 -6.51 -18.72 -1.15
C CYS A 58 -7.13 -19.91 -1.91
N LEU A 59 -7.34 -21.04 -1.21
CA LEU A 59 -7.94 -22.25 -1.81
C LEU A 59 -9.44 -22.10 -2.11
N ASP A 60 -10.11 -21.08 -1.59
CA ASP A 60 -11.51 -20.79 -1.90
C ASP A 60 -11.68 -20.09 -3.25
N LEU A 61 -10.59 -19.60 -3.84
CA LEU A 61 -10.59 -19.04 -5.19
C LEU A 61 -11.10 -20.06 -6.22
N ARG A 62 -11.83 -19.53 -7.20
CA ARG A 62 -12.36 -20.30 -8.34
C ARG A 62 -11.79 -19.72 -9.63
N PRO A 63 -10.53 -20.02 -9.96
CA PRO A 63 -9.89 -19.48 -11.14
C PRO A 63 -10.56 -20.05 -12.40
N GLU A 64 -10.75 -19.22 -13.43
CA GLU A 64 -11.30 -19.65 -14.73
C GLU A 64 -10.34 -20.58 -15.49
N THR A 65 -9.04 -20.45 -15.23
CA THR A 65 -7.96 -21.23 -15.85
C THR A 65 -7.09 -21.93 -14.81
N GLY A 66 -6.30 -22.90 -15.24
CA GLY A 66 -5.40 -23.66 -14.37
C GLY A 66 -6.07 -24.86 -13.70
N THR A 67 -5.26 -25.70 -13.07
CA THR A 67 -5.73 -26.91 -12.37
C THR A 67 -5.86 -26.66 -10.86
N ALA A 68 -6.65 -27.48 -10.18
CA ALA A 68 -6.71 -27.48 -8.72
C ALA A 68 -5.35 -27.77 -8.07
N GLU A 69 -4.44 -28.45 -8.77
CA GLU A 69 -3.07 -28.66 -8.31
C GLU A 69 -2.21 -27.40 -8.42
N SER A 70 -2.31 -26.68 -9.54
CA SER A 70 -1.62 -25.40 -9.71
C SER A 70 -2.10 -24.36 -8.68
N LEU A 71 -3.41 -24.29 -8.41
CA LEU A 71 -3.96 -23.46 -7.34
C LEU A 71 -3.39 -23.84 -5.97
N ARG A 72 -3.37 -25.14 -5.64
CA ARG A 72 -2.76 -25.61 -4.38
C ARG A 72 -1.30 -25.18 -4.25
N GLY A 73 -0.51 -25.34 -5.31
CA GLY A 73 0.91 -24.95 -5.31
C GLY A 73 1.11 -23.46 -5.08
N VAL A 74 0.37 -22.61 -5.80
CA VAL A 74 0.35 -21.16 -5.61
C VAL A 74 -0.04 -20.79 -4.18
N CYS A 75 -1.13 -21.34 -3.67
CA CYS A 75 -1.61 -21.05 -2.33
C CYS A 75 -0.65 -21.55 -1.24
N THR A 76 0.03 -22.68 -1.43
CA THR A 76 1.09 -23.14 -0.52
C THR A 76 2.21 -22.12 -0.40
N THR A 77 2.68 -21.55 -1.52
CA THR A 77 3.73 -20.54 -1.51
C THR A 77 3.29 -19.25 -0.80
N LEU A 78 2.05 -18.80 -1.03
CA LEU A 78 1.51 -17.60 -0.36
C LEU A 78 1.32 -17.83 1.15
N THR A 79 0.83 -19.00 1.56
CA THR A 79 0.77 -19.38 2.98
C THR A 79 2.16 -19.40 3.62
N ALA A 80 3.16 -20.00 2.96
CA ALA A 80 4.53 -20.04 3.48
C ALA A 80 5.13 -18.64 3.64
N MET A 81 4.82 -17.72 2.72
CA MET A 81 5.22 -16.31 2.81
C MET A 81 4.61 -15.64 4.05
N THR A 82 3.29 -15.76 4.25
CA THR A 82 2.56 -15.21 5.40
C THR A 82 3.09 -15.80 6.72
N GLU A 83 3.35 -17.10 6.76
CA GLU A 83 3.93 -17.76 7.94
C GLU A 83 5.35 -17.30 8.23
N ALA A 84 6.20 -17.15 7.21
CA ALA A 84 7.57 -16.65 7.38
C ALA A 84 7.59 -15.23 7.94
N TRP A 85 6.71 -14.35 7.41
CA TRP A 85 6.54 -13.00 7.96
C TRP A 85 6.09 -13.03 9.42
N ASN A 86 5.08 -13.85 9.75
CA ASN A 86 4.55 -13.94 11.10
C ASN A 86 5.55 -14.47 12.13
N ARG A 87 6.58 -15.19 11.67
CA ARG A 87 7.72 -15.64 12.48
C ARG A 87 8.95 -14.73 12.40
N HIS A 88 8.87 -13.63 11.65
CA HIS A 88 9.97 -12.69 11.42
C HIS A 88 11.22 -13.37 10.81
N ASP A 89 11.00 -14.39 9.98
CA ASP A 89 12.04 -15.20 9.36
C ASP A 89 12.29 -14.71 7.92
N ALA A 90 13.23 -13.77 7.76
CA ALA A 90 13.50 -13.19 6.44
C ALA A 90 14.06 -14.21 5.45
N ARG A 91 14.81 -15.21 5.93
CA ARG A 91 15.34 -16.26 5.06
C ARG A 91 14.23 -17.13 4.49
N ALA A 92 13.29 -17.57 5.32
CA ALA A 92 12.11 -18.29 4.84
C ALA A 92 11.22 -17.42 3.95
N PHE A 93 11.10 -16.12 4.27
CA PHE A 93 10.36 -15.16 3.45
C PHE A 93 11.00 -15.02 2.07
N GLY A 94 12.32 -14.86 1.99
CA GLY A 94 13.06 -14.81 0.74
C GLY A 94 12.96 -16.09 -0.09
N ALA A 95 12.93 -17.25 0.57
CA ALA A 95 12.92 -18.56 -0.11
C ALA A 95 11.69 -18.79 -1.01
N VAL A 96 10.57 -18.09 -0.76
CA VAL A 96 9.36 -18.19 -1.59
C VAL A 96 9.43 -17.34 -2.87
N PHE A 97 10.43 -16.47 -3.02
CA PHE A 97 10.65 -15.67 -4.22
C PHE A 97 11.61 -16.37 -5.18
N THR A 98 11.57 -16.10 -6.49
CA THR A 98 12.60 -16.56 -7.43
C THR A 98 13.93 -15.85 -7.17
N GLU A 99 15.05 -16.41 -7.64
CA GLU A 99 16.38 -15.81 -7.42
C GLU A 99 16.47 -14.38 -7.98
N ASN A 100 15.80 -14.12 -9.10
CA ASN A 100 15.75 -12.84 -9.80
C ASN A 100 14.48 -12.01 -9.49
N ALA A 101 13.76 -12.31 -8.41
CA ALA A 101 12.46 -11.70 -8.14
C ALA A 101 12.54 -10.18 -7.97
N THR A 102 11.40 -9.51 -8.20
CA THR A 102 11.24 -8.08 -7.90
C THR A 102 10.22 -7.87 -6.81
N TYR A 103 10.48 -6.90 -5.94
CA TYR A 103 9.57 -6.54 -4.85
C TYR A 103 9.41 -5.03 -4.80
N THR A 104 8.18 -4.55 -5.00
CA THR A 104 7.85 -3.13 -4.91
C THR A 104 6.92 -2.89 -3.72
N THR A 105 7.38 -2.09 -2.76
CA THR A 105 6.58 -1.72 -1.58
C THR A 105 5.51 -0.68 -1.95
N TYR A 106 4.54 -0.49 -1.06
CA TYR A 106 3.50 0.54 -1.22
C TYR A 106 4.03 1.97 -1.22
N LEU A 107 5.29 2.17 -0.82
CA LEU A 107 5.99 3.46 -0.91
C LEU A 107 6.70 3.65 -2.25
N GLY A 108 6.73 2.62 -3.11
CA GLY A 108 7.44 2.62 -4.39
C GLY A 108 8.91 2.20 -4.29
N THR A 109 9.39 1.74 -3.12
CA THR A 109 10.74 1.19 -3.00
C THR A 109 10.83 -0.12 -3.77
N HIS A 110 11.82 -0.23 -4.66
CA HIS A 110 12.01 -1.37 -5.54
C HIS A 110 13.26 -2.17 -5.17
N TYR A 111 13.10 -3.44 -4.86
CA TYR A 111 14.18 -4.41 -4.60
C TYR A 111 14.32 -5.36 -5.77
N ARG A 112 15.56 -5.78 -6.06
CA ARG A 112 15.87 -6.67 -7.18
C ARG A 112 16.73 -7.86 -6.73
N GLY A 113 16.17 -9.04 -6.90
CA GLY A 113 16.76 -10.32 -6.55
C GLY A 113 16.39 -10.76 -5.14
N ARG A 114 16.37 -12.08 -4.95
CA ARG A 114 16.04 -12.72 -3.67
C ARG A 114 16.96 -12.25 -2.54
N ALA A 115 18.26 -12.15 -2.81
CA ALA A 115 19.24 -11.75 -1.81
C ALA A 115 18.97 -10.33 -1.26
N ASP A 116 18.66 -9.39 -2.15
CA ASP A 116 18.40 -7.98 -1.81
C ASP A 116 17.13 -7.84 -0.97
N LEU A 117 16.00 -8.42 -1.42
CA LEU A 117 14.75 -8.36 -0.64
C LEU A 117 14.88 -9.11 0.69
N THR A 118 15.65 -10.20 0.76
CA THR A 118 15.86 -10.96 2.01
C THR A 118 16.63 -10.13 3.02
N ALA A 119 17.73 -9.51 2.61
CA ALA A 119 18.53 -8.65 3.48
C ALA A 119 17.74 -7.44 3.99
N ALA A 120 16.91 -6.83 3.11
CA ALA A 120 16.01 -5.76 3.51
C ALA A 120 14.96 -6.23 4.54
N HIS A 121 14.34 -7.39 4.34
CA HIS A 121 13.34 -7.90 5.29
C HIS A 121 13.94 -8.33 6.62
N GLU A 122 15.18 -8.82 6.66
CA GLU A 122 15.92 -9.06 7.91
C GLU A 122 16.00 -7.77 8.75
N ALA A 123 16.50 -6.69 8.16
CA ALA A 123 16.60 -5.40 8.82
C ALA A 123 15.23 -4.80 9.20
N LEU A 124 14.20 -5.02 8.38
CA LEU A 124 12.85 -4.54 8.67
C LEU A 124 12.19 -5.32 9.81
N PHE A 125 12.39 -6.64 9.88
CA PHE A 125 11.83 -7.49 10.93
C PHE A 125 12.48 -7.24 12.29
N ASP A 126 13.75 -6.84 12.33
CA ASP A 126 14.40 -6.36 13.57
C ASP A 126 13.98 -4.93 13.96
N GLY A 127 13.32 -4.20 13.06
CA GLY A 127 13.00 -2.79 13.22
C GLY A 127 11.51 -2.49 13.03
N PHE A 128 11.19 -1.79 11.93
CA PHE A 128 9.86 -1.22 11.69
C PHE A 128 8.73 -2.27 11.61
N LEU A 129 9.04 -3.49 11.19
CA LEU A 129 8.09 -4.59 11.05
C LEU A 129 8.14 -5.58 12.21
N ALA A 130 8.92 -5.30 13.25
CA ALA A 130 9.00 -6.16 14.44
C ALA A 130 7.63 -6.39 15.06
N GLY A 131 7.29 -7.65 15.31
CA GLY A 131 6.01 -8.05 15.93
C GLY A 131 4.79 -7.93 15.02
N THR A 132 4.94 -7.47 13.77
CA THR A 132 3.83 -7.42 12.81
C THR A 132 3.48 -8.81 12.28
N LYS A 133 2.23 -8.95 11.85
CA LYS A 133 1.71 -10.10 11.11
C LYS A 133 1.08 -9.65 9.79
N LEU A 134 0.93 -10.57 8.84
CA LEU A 134 0.21 -10.33 7.59
C LEU A 134 -1.24 -10.80 7.67
N ALA A 135 -2.14 -9.95 7.19
CA ALA A 135 -3.52 -10.28 6.87
C ALA A 135 -3.69 -10.16 5.36
N ASP A 136 -4.32 -11.18 4.76
CA ASP A 136 -4.59 -11.25 3.33
C ASP A 136 -6.04 -11.71 3.11
N ALA A 137 -6.64 -11.25 2.01
CA ALA A 137 -7.88 -11.76 1.42
C ALA A 137 -7.73 -11.77 -0.10
N PHE A 138 -8.05 -12.87 -0.77
CA PHE A 138 -7.70 -13.10 -2.17
C PHE A 138 -8.83 -12.70 -3.11
N LEU A 139 -8.51 -11.93 -4.15
CA LEU A 139 -9.48 -11.41 -5.11
C LEU A 139 -9.62 -12.34 -6.32
N ASP A 140 -8.48 -12.76 -6.89
CA ASP A 140 -8.46 -13.53 -8.13
C ASP A 140 -7.14 -14.29 -8.28
N ALA A 141 -7.17 -15.40 -9.01
CA ALA A 141 -6.00 -16.10 -9.53
C ALA A 141 -6.24 -16.44 -11.01
N ARG A 142 -5.30 -16.06 -11.88
CA ARG A 142 -5.34 -16.39 -13.31
C ARG A 142 -4.08 -17.12 -13.70
N PHE A 143 -4.25 -18.26 -14.38
CA PHE A 143 -3.16 -19.10 -14.86
C PHE A 143 -2.93 -18.88 -16.36
N PHE A 144 -1.67 -18.75 -16.76
CA PHE A 144 -1.22 -18.55 -18.13
C PHE A 144 -0.35 -19.73 -18.54
N GLY A 145 -1.01 -20.85 -18.86
CA GLY A 145 -0.36 -22.16 -18.98
C GLY A 145 -0.14 -22.83 -17.62
N ASP A 146 0.74 -23.82 -17.57
CA ASP A 146 0.93 -24.67 -16.39
C ASP A 146 1.91 -24.09 -15.36
N ASP A 147 2.72 -23.12 -15.78
CA ASP A 147 3.90 -22.65 -15.04
C ASP A 147 3.88 -21.16 -14.69
N VAL A 148 2.81 -20.43 -15.04
CA VAL A 148 2.69 -18.98 -14.74
C VAL A 148 1.31 -18.68 -14.17
N ALA A 149 1.27 -17.90 -13.10
CA ALA A 149 0.04 -17.41 -12.51
C ALA A 149 0.16 -15.93 -12.08
N VAL A 150 -0.95 -15.21 -12.13
CA VAL A 150 -1.09 -13.90 -11.49
C VAL A 150 -2.16 -14.01 -10.42
N VAL A 151 -1.79 -13.70 -9.18
CA VAL A 151 -2.72 -13.63 -8.04
C VAL A 151 -2.88 -12.18 -7.62
N THR A 152 -4.11 -11.77 -7.36
CA THR A 152 -4.40 -10.47 -6.75
C THR A 152 -5.10 -10.66 -5.42
N SER A 153 -4.74 -9.83 -4.45
CA SER A 153 -5.31 -9.87 -3.11
C SER A 153 -5.44 -8.47 -2.54
N ARG A 154 -6.15 -8.39 -1.43
CA ARG A 154 -6.03 -7.32 -0.46
C ARG A 154 -5.15 -7.79 0.69
N GLY A 155 -4.44 -6.85 1.30
CA GLY A 155 -3.64 -7.19 2.46
C GLY A 155 -3.22 -6.00 3.29
N ASP A 156 -2.78 -6.31 4.50
CA ASP A 156 -2.19 -5.35 5.41
C ASP A 156 -1.30 -6.00 6.46
N THR A 157 -0.43 -5.18 7.04
CA THR A 157 0.37 -5.54 8.21
C THR A 157 -0.37 -5.10 9.46
N TYR A 158 -0.36 -5.92 10.51
CA TYR A 158 -1.05 -5.58 11.76
C TYR A 158 -0.29 -6.04 13.00
N THR A 159 -0.59 -5.39 14.13
CA THR A 159 -0.19 -5.78 15.48
C THR A 159 -1.44 -5.89 16.35
N GLY A 160 -1.56 -6.94 17.15
CA GLY A 160 -2.76 -7.18 17.96
C GLY A 160 -3.88 -7.87 17.17
N GLU A 161 -5.06 -7.24 17.10
CA GLU A 161 -6.23 -7.81 16.41
C GLU A 161 -6.07 -7.73 14.89
N ARG A 162 -6.53 -8.80 14.20
CA ARG A 162 -6.50 -8.87 12.74
C ARG A 162 -7.48 -7.84 12.17
N PRO A 163 -7.07 -6.96 11.25
CA PRO A 163 -7.97 -5.98 10.63
C PRO A 163 -9.02 -6.70 9.78
N THR A 164 -10.26 -6.23 9.84
CA THR A 164 -11.34 -6.67 8.96
C THR A 164 -11.34 -5.93 7.63
N ASP A 165 -10.76 -4.73 7.60
CA ASP A 165 -10.66 -3.90 6.41
C ASP A 165 -9.20 -3.80 5.95
N LEU A 166 -8.92 -4.37 4.77
CA LEU A 166 -7.58 -4.44 4.19
C LEU A 166 -7.37 -3.29 3.19
N GLY A 167 -6.42 -2.42 3.49
CA GLY A 167 -6.20 -1.14 2.83
C GLY A 167 -5.26 -1.18 1.62
N LYS A 168 -4.52 -2.28 1.39
CA LYS A 168 -3.64 -2.41 0.22
C LYS A 168 -4.21 -3.40 -0.78
N THR A 169 -3.99 -3.13 -2.07
CA THR A 169 -4.13 -4.11 -3.15
C THR A 169 -2.75 -4.64 -3.50
N GLN A 170 -2.63 -5.95 -3.64
CA GLN A 170 -1.39 -6.67 -3.92
C GLN A 170 -1.51 -7.44 -5.23
N THR A 171 -0.40 -7.61 -5.93
CA THR A 171 -0.28 -8.45 -7.12
C THR A 171 0.96 -9.32 -6.99
N TYR A 172 0.79 -10.61 -7.21
CA TYR A 172 1.84 -11.62 -7.23
C TYR A 172 1.91 -12.20 -8.63
N THR A 173 3.04 -12.03 -9.30
CA THR A 173 3.39 -12.85 -10.47
C THR A 173 4.14 -14.06 -9.96
N MET A 174 3.58 -15.25 -10.18
CA MET A 174 4.11 -16.50 -9.71
C MET A 174 4.53 -17.37 -10.88
N VAL A 175 5.64 -18.08 -10.70
CA VAL A 175 6.15 -19.03 -11.70
C VAL A 175 6.43 -20.36 -11.03
N ARG A 176 6.21 -21.45 -11.76
CA ARG A 176 6.68 -22.77 -11.37
C ARG A 176 8.10 -22.94 -11.90
N GLU A 177 9.07 -23.16 -11.02
CA GLU A 177 10.45 -23.40 -11.43
C GLU A 177 10.68 -24.87 -11.79
N ALA A 178 11.85 -25.20 -12.34
CA ALA A 178 12.17 -26.54 -12.85
C ALA A 178 12.14 -27.64 -11.77
N ASP A 179 12.21 -27.27 -10.49
CA ASP A 179 12.04 -28.18 -9.35
C ASP A 179 10.56 -28.47 -9.02
N GLY A 180 9.63 -27.92 -9.81
CA GLY A 180 8.19 -28.09 -9.67
C GLY A 180 7.54 -27.16 -8.63
N ALA A 181 8.34 -26.38 -7.88
CA ALA A 181 7.84 -25.49 -6.85
C ALA A 181 7.39 -24.14 -7.43
N TRP A 182 6.29 -23.61 -6.91
CA TRP A 182 5.84 -22.26 -7.21
C TRP A 182 6.61 -21.23 -6.40
N ARG A 183 7.06 -20.17 -7.05
CA ARG A 183 7.74 -19.04 -6.41
C ARG A 183 7.23 -17.71 -6.98
N ILE A 184 7.35 -16.66 -6.16
CA ILE A 184 6.96 -15.31 -6.53
C ILE A 184 8.09 -14.69 -7.36
N ALA A 185 7.83 -14.42 -8.63
CA ALA A 185 8.76 -13.73 -9.53
C ALA A 185 8.63 -12.20 -9.41
N SER A 186 7.44 -11.70 -9.09
CA SER A 186 7.23 -10.28 -8.84
C SER A 186 6.13 -10.05 -7.81
N PHE A 187 6.37 -9.16 -6.86
CA PHE A 187 5.37 -8.64 -5.93
C PHE A 187 5.28 -7.13 -6.04
N HIS A 188 4.06 -6.61 -6.07
CA HIS A 188 3.76 -5.19 -5.98
C HIS A 188 2.56 -4.99 -5.07
N ASN A 189 2.61 -4.00 -4.19
CA ASN A 189 1.42 -3.55 -3.47
C ASN A 189 1.23 -2.03 -3.51
N THR A 190 -0.03 -1.60 -3.40
CA THR A 190 -0.42 -0.19 -3.43
C THR A 190 -1.40 0.10 -2.31
N GLN A 191 -1.14 1.14 -1.51
CA GLN A 191 -2.10 1.64 -0.54
C GLN A 191 -3.24 2.31 -1.28
N ARG A 192 -4.47 1.84 -1.05
CA ARG A 192 -5.64 2.46 -1.65
C ARG A 192 -5.91 3.83 -1.05
N ARG A 193 -6.36 4.75 -1.91
CA ARG A 193 -6.71 6.12 -1.54
C ARG A 193 -8.23 6.25 -1.66
N ARG A 194 -8.95 5.69 -0.68
CA ARG A 194 -10.40 5.47 -0.74
C ARG A 194 -11.19 6.76 -0.99
N ALA A 195 -10.84 7.83 -0.29
CA ALA A 195 -11.46 9.14 -0.53
C ALA A 195 -11.25 9.63 -1.97
N LEU A 196 -10.04 9.49 -2.52
CA LEU A 196 -9.73 9.93 -3.89
C LEU A 196 -10.43 9.05 -4.93
N GLU A 197 -10.49 7.73 -4.72
CA GLU A 197 -11.25 6.83 -5.59
C GLU A 197 -12.74 7.18 -5.59
N ARG A 198 -13.34 7.39 -4.41
CA ARG A 198 -14.74 7.80 -4.29
C ARG A 198 -15.01 9.13 -5.00
N ILE A 199 -14.14 10.13 -4.83
CA ILE A 199 -14.24 11.41 -5.55
C ILE A 199 -14.13 11.18 -7.06
N SER A 200 -13.19 10.34 -7.51
CA SER A 200 -13.02 10.02 -8.93
C SER A 200 -14.28 9.39 -9.52
N PHE A 201 -14.92 8.45 -8.83
CA PHE A 201 -16.15 7.81 -9.29
C PHE A 201 -17.37 8.72 -9.24
N LEU A 202 -17.40 9.71 -8.35
CA LEU A 202 -18.44 10.76 -8.38
C LEU A 202 -18.26 11.69 -9.59
N VAL A 203 -17.02 11.99 -9.97
CA VAL A 203 -16.71 12.86 -11.12
C VAL A 203 -16.86 12.11 -12.45
N ALA A 204 -16.49 10.84 -12.50
CA ALA A 204 -16.56 9.99 -13.69
C ALA A 204 -17.13 8.59 -13.34
N PRO A 205 -18.46 8.46 -13.19
CA PRO A 205 -19.11 7.23 -12.72
C PRO A 205 -18.81 5.98 -13.56
N ASP A 206 -18.63 6.14 -14.86
CA ASP A 206 -18.35 5.02 -15.78
C ASP A 206 -16.95 4.40 -15.56
N THR A 207 -16.08 5.07 -14.81
CA THR A 207 -14.74 4.56 -14.44
C THR A 207 -14.76 3.65 -13.20
N ALA A 208 -15.89 3.58 -12.48
CA ALA A 208 -16.04 2.68 -11.36
C ALA A 208 -15.92 1.22 -11.84
N PRO A 209 -15.05 0.40 -11.22
CA PRO A 209 -14.93 -1.01 -11.55
C PRO A 209 -16.27 -1.72 -11.43
N ALA A 210 -16.55 -2.68 -12.32
CA ALA A 210 -17.82 -3.41 -12.28
C ALA A 210 -18.07 -4.09 -10.92
N ALA A 211 -17.03 -4.57 -10.25
CA ALA A 211 -17.09 -5.18 -8.93
C ALA A 211 -17.37 -4.17 -7.79
N GLU A 212 -17.21 -2.87 -8.04
CA GLU A 212 -17.43 -1.78 -7.07
C GLU A 212 -18.68 -0.93 -7.41
N ARG A 213 -19.39 -1.24 -8.50
CA ARG A 213 -20.68 -0.63 -8.88
C ARG A 213 -21.85 -1.30 -8.17
#